data_AF-A0A8J9TUR2-F1
#
_entry.id   AF-A0A8J9TUR2-F1
#
_cell.length_a   1.000
_cell.length_b   1.000
_cell.length_c   1.000
_cell.angle_alpha   90.00
_cell.angle_beta   90.00
_cell.angle_gamma   90.00
#
_symmetry.space_group_name_H-M   'P 1'
#
loop_
_entity.id
_entity.type
_entity.pdbx_description
1 polymer ?
#
loop_
_entity_poly.entity_id
_entity_poly.type
_entity_poly.pdbx_seq_one_letter_code
_entity_poly.pdbx_strand_id
1 'polypeptide(L)'
;MPAADDLEDTNHSTSAGGKAKKPNAKQASAVETLHFAFDCGVRVKVLFFFGVIAGIANGLVYPILAWLFSSSFSDISAASTNGLSQIRELAFTFLIVGVYALVCATIQSFCFELVAYHASQNFRLQWFGALLRQDAAFFDVYDVGGIAAQVGPNANRYRRGMGRKFGEGVQFLTTGIGGIGFAFFVSWRIAFVVLCVIPFVSVAALMVVQLNQQKGARASKSYKRAGSVAYSSVSAIKTVLSLNAVPTMLKQYSQATQEAFADAVSILLKQGLAN
;
A
#
# COMPACT_ATOMS: atom_id res chain seq x y z
N MET A 1 7.14 72.64 -4.64
CA MET A 1 7.26 73.47 -3.42
C MET A 1 5.85 73.84 -2.98
N PRO A 2 5.40 73.49 -1.75
CA PRO A 2 5.85 72.36 -0.90
C PRO A 2 5.48 71.02 -1.62
N ALA A 3 4.91 69.92 -1.10
CA ALA A 3 4.57 69.36 0.24
C ALA A 3 4.47 67.81 0.04
N ALA A 4 4.74 66.88 0.97
CA ALA A 4 5.09 66.87 2.40
C ALA A 4 3.96 67.23 3.40
N ASP A 5 3.63 66.42 4.42
CA ASP A 5 3.94 64.99 4.67
C ASP A 5 3.02 64.45 5.79
N ASP A 6 3.29 63.23 6.29
CA ASP A 6 2.93 62.69 7.62
C ASP A 6 1.48 62.24 7.96
N LEU A 7 1.44 61.24 8.87
CA LEU A 7 0.34 60.51 9.52
C LEU A 7 -0.19 59.28 8.76
N GLU A 8 0.51 58.12 8.76
CA GLU A 8 0.95 57.26 9.88
C GLU A 8 -0.18 56.38 10.47
N ASP A 9 0.09 55.07 10.53
CA ASP A 9 -0.64 53.96 11.16
C ASP A 9 -2.17 53.85 11.04
N THR A 10 -2.64 52.76 10.40
CA THR A 10 -3.14 51.62 11.21
C THR A 10 -3.31 50.30 10.43
N ASN A 11 -3.12 49.19 11.16
CA ASN A 11 -3.75 47.88 10.96
C ASN A 11 -3.43 47.10 9.67
N HIS A 12 -2.23 46.53 9.69
CA HIS A 12 -1.99 45.16 9.25
C HIS A 12 -3.07 44.19 9.80
N SER A 13 -4.11 43.86 9.02
CA SER A 13 -5.11 42.86 9.40
C SER A 13 -5.20 41.73 8.37
N THR A 14 -4.22 40.83 8.43
CA THR A 14 -4.40 39.37 8.47
C THR A 14 -5.73 38.82 7.94
N SER A 15 -5.99 38.98 6.64
CA SER A 15 -7.07 38.25 5.97
C SER A 15 -6.79 36.76 6.12
N ALA A 16 -7.60 36.09 6.93
CA ALA A 16 -7.30 34.75 7.39
C ALA A 16 -7.26 33.79 6.20
N GLY A 17 -6.12 33.09 6.03
CA GLY A 17 -5.93 32.06 5.02
C GLY A 17 -6.88 30.88 5.25
N GLY A 18 -8.13 31.04 4.82
CA GLY A 18 -9.20 30.05 4.92
C GLY A 18 -8.76 28.79 4.20
N LYS A 19 -8.41 27.76 4.96
CA LYS A 19 -7.90 26.50 4.42
C LYS A 19 -9.00 25.83 3.62
N ALA A 20 -9.00 26.09 2.31
CA ALA A 20 -9.89 25.45 1.35
C ALA A 20 -9.81 23.94 1.57
N LYS A 21 -10.88 23.40 2.15
CA LYS A 21 -10.97 22.02 2.62
C LYS A 21 -11.01 21.12 1.39
N LYS A 22 -9.83 20.75 0.87
CA LYS A 22 -9.70 19.90 -0.32
C LYS A 22 -10.72 18.78 -0.22
N PRO A 23 -11.69 18.69 -1.17
CA PRO A 23 -12.77 17.72 -1.06
C PRO A 23 -12.15 16.34 -0.94
N ASN A 24 -12.68 15.53 -0.02
CA ASN A 24 -12.17 14.20 0.22
C ASN A 24 -12.47 13.39 -1.06
N ALA A 25 -11.46 13.24 -1.92
CA ALA A 25 -11.63 12.57 -3.21
C ALA A 25 -12.14 11.17 -2.93
N LYS A 26 -13.39 10.88 -3.33
CA LYS A 26 -13.97 9.55 -3.21
C LYS A 26 -12.96 8.58 -3.84
N GLN A 27 -12.44 7.66 -3.04
CA GLN A 27 -11.71 6.52 -3.60
C GLN A 27 -12.71 5.81 -4.51
N ALA A 28 -12.42 5.76 -5.81
CA ALA A 28 -13.24 5.03 -6.76
C ALA A 28 -13.43 3.60 -6.22
N SER A 29 -14.65 3.10 -6.28
CA SER A 29 -14.98 1.77 -5.80
C SER A 29 -14.07 0.75 -6.49
N ALA A 30 -13.70 -0.31 -5.77
CA ALA A 30 -13.00 -1.43 -6.39
C ALA A 30 -13.80 -2.00 -7.58
N VAL A 31 -15.14 -1.88 -7.55
CA VAL A 31 -16.05 -2.27 -8.63
C VAL A 31 -15.98 -1.31 -9.83
N GLU A 32 -15.93 0.01 -9.61
CA GLU A 32 -15.74 1.00 -10.69
C GLU A 32 -14.36 0.86 -11.34
N THR A 33 -13.34 0.63 -10.52
CA THR A 33 -11.95 0.37 -10.93
C THR A 33 -11.87 -0.89 -11.80
N LEU A 34 -12.57 -1.96 -11.40
CA LEU A 34 -12.68 -3.19 -12.19
C LEU A 34 -13.51 -2.99 -13.47
N HIS A 35 -14.63 -2.26 -13.44
CA HIS A 35 -15.44 -1.99 -14.64
C HIS A 35 -14.61 -1.25 -15.70
N PHE A 36 -13.85 -0.24 -15.28
CA PHE A 36 -12.93 0.49 -16.16
C PHE A 36 -11.80 -0.40 -16.71
N ALA A 37 -11.34 -1.39 -15.94
CA ALA A 37 -10.42 -2.42 -16.44
C ALA A 37 -11.10 -3.38 -17.45
N PHE A 38 -12.38 -3.70 -17.25
CA PHE A 38 -13.15 -4.56 -18.15
C PHE A 38 -13.49 -3.87 -19.49
N ASP A 39 -13.69 -2.55 -19.53
CA ASP A 39 -13.88 -1.83 -20.80
C ASP A 39 -12.62 -1.81 -21.70
N CYS A 40 -11.46 -2.28 -21.20
CA CYS A 40 -10.20 -2.39 -21.94
C CYS A 40 -10.17 -3.53 -23.01
N GLY A 41 -11.32 -4.09 -23.39
CA GLY A 41 -11.48 -5.00 -24.53
C GLY A 41 -11.33 -6.50 -24.21
N VAL A 42 -11.88 -7.34 -25.10
CA VAL A 42 -12.10 -8.79 -24.87
C VAL A 42 -10.84 -9.55 -24.49
N ARG A 43 -9.68 -9.23 -25.09
CA ARG A 43 -8.40 -9.88 -24.78
C ARG A 43 -7.99 -9.69 -23.32
N VAL A 44 -8.22 -8.50 -22.76
CA VAL A 44 -7.92 -8.20 -21.34
C VAL A 44 -8.89 -8.92 -20.42
N LYS A 45 -10.18 -9.05 -20.81
CA LYS A 45 -11.17 -9.85 -20.06
C LYS A 45 -10.74 -11.31 -19.95
N VAL A 46 -10.43 -11.96 -21.08
CA VAL A 46 -9.99 -13.37 -21.12
C VAL A 46 -8.75 -13.60 -20.28
N LEU A 47 -7.77 -12.69 -20.39
CA LEU A 47 -6.54 -12.76 -19.59
C LEU A 47 -6.85 -12.63 -18.08
N PHE A 48 -7.68 -11.67 -17.68
CA PHE A 48 -8.11 -11.51 -16.28
C PHE A 48 -8.80 -12.76 -15.73
N PHE A 49 -9.72 -13.39 -16.47
CA PHE A 49 -10.36 -14.64 -16.04
C PHE A 49 -9.35 -15.77 -15.84
N PHE A 50 -8.39 -15.92 -16.75
CA PHE A 50 -7.32 -16.91 -16.61
C PHE A 50 -6.43 -16.65 -15.38
N GLY A 51 -6.10 -15.38 -15.12
CA GLY A 51 -5.37 -14.96 -13.91
C GLY A 51 -6.11 -15.25 -12.61
N VAL A 52 -7.44 -15.06 -12.58
CA VAL A 52 -8.29 -15.44 -11.45
C VAL A 52 -8.30 -16.95 -11.23
N ILE A 53 -8.44 -17.76 -12.28
CA ILE A 53 -8.39 -19.23 -12.18
C ILE A 53 -7.02 -19.70 -11.66
N ALA A 54 -5.93 -19.15 -12.19
CA ALA A 54 -4.57 -19.43 -11.70
C ALA A 54 -4.35 -18.99 -10.24
N GLY A 55 -4.99 -17.88 -9.82
CA GLY A 55 -4.95 -17.41 -8.44
C GLY A 55 -5.75 -18.26 -7.45
N ILE A 56 -6.87 -18.84 -7.89
CA ILE A 56 -7.62 -19.84 -7.13
C ILE A 56 -6.77 -21.11 -6.96
N ALA A 57 -6.20 -21.63 -8.06
CA ALA A 57 -5.29 -22.77 -8.05
C ALA A 57 -4.10 -22.56 -7.09
N ASN A 58 -3.46 -21.39 -7.13
CA ASN A 58 -2.35 -21.04 -6.24
C ASN A 58 -2.78 -20.79 -4.77
N GLY A 59 -4.05 -20.46 -4.50
CA GLY A 59 -4.58 -20.34 -3.14
C GLY A 59 -4.82 -21.71 -2.48
N LEU A 60 -5.25 -22.69 -3.27
CA LEU A 60 -5.49 -24.07 -2.82
C LEU A 60 -4.20 -24.83 -2.45
N VAL A 61 -3.02 -24.35 -2.86
CA VAL A 61 -1.70 -24.91 -2.48
C VAL A 61 -1.57 -25.08 -0.95
N TYR A 62 -2.01 -24.10 -0.16
CA TYR A 62 -1.86 -24.15 1.30
C TYR A 62 -2.75 -25.22 1.98
N PRO A 63 -4.07 -25.33 1.67
CA PRO A 63 -4.87 -26.49 2.07
C PRO A 63 -4.30 -27.84 1.61
N ILE A 64 -3.81 -27.94 0.38
CA ILE A 64 -3.20 -29.19 -0.15
C ILE A 64 -1.95 -29.57 0.65
N LEU A 65 -1.08 -28.61 0.97
CA LEU A 65 0.08 -28.84 1.84
C LEU A 65 -0.33 -29.24 3.26
N ALA A 66 -1.38 -28.63 3.83
CA ALA A 66 -1.89 -29.01 5.16
C ALA A 66 -2.41 -30.45 5.18
N TRP A 67 -3.11 -30.90 4.13
CA TRP A 67 -3.52 -32.29 3.97
C TRP A 67 -2.31 -33.23 3.81
N LEU A 68 -1.35 -32.87 2.96
CA LEU A 68 -0.14 -33.68 2.72
C LEU A 68 0.73 -33.83 3.98
N PHE A 69 0.85 -32.78 4.80
CA PHE A 69 1.46 -32.91 6.13
C PHE A 69 0.65 -33.83 7.04
N SER A 70 -0.69 -33.76 7.02
CA SER A 70 -1.53 -34.63 7.83
C SER A 70 -1.38 -36.12 7.47
N SER A 71 -1.27 -36.46 6.18
CA SER A 71 -1.00 -37.85 5.75
C SER A 71 0.45 -38.26 6.04
N SER A 72 1.41 -37.35 5.89
CA SER A 72 2.81 -37.59 6.29
C SER A 72 2.90 -38.09 7.74
N PHE A 73 2.16 -37.46 8.66
CA PHE A 73 2.15 -37.85 10.07
C PHE A 73 1.45 -39.20 10.33
N SER A 74 0.35 -39.53 9.63
CA SER A 74 -0.26 -40.86 9.79
C SER A 74 0.66 -41.97 9.28
N ASP A 75 1.30 -41.74 8.14
CA ASP A 75 2.06 -42.78 7.43
C ASP A 75 3.38 -43.07 8.17
N ILE A 76 4.06 -42.01 8.63
CA ILE A 76 5.24 -42.14 9.51
C ILE A 76 4.87 -42.82 10.84
N SER A 77 3.70 -42.54 11.40
CA SER A 77 3.22 -43.19 12.64
C SER A 77 2.85 -44.67 12.45
N ALA A 78 2.66 -45.14 11.22
CA ALA A 78 2.35 -46.54 10.88
C ALA A 78 3.56 -47.33 10.34
N ALA A 79 4.63 -46.64 9.89
CA ALA A 79 5.77 -47.21 9.18
C ALA A 79 6.79 -47.96 10.07
N SER A 80 6.34 -48.89 10.92
CA SER A 80 7.18 -49.55 11.94
C SER A 80 8.27 -50.51 11.41
N THR A 81 8.31 -50.82 10.10
CA THR A 81 9.16 -51.93 9.61
C THR A 81 9.69 -51.83 8.17
N ASN A 82 9.16 -50.96 7.30
CA ASN A 82 9.60 -50.87 5.87
C ASN A 82 9.50 -49.45 5.26
N GLY A 83 9.91 -48.41 6.00
CA GLY A 83 9.62 -47.00 5.64
C GLY A 83 10.29 -46.42 4.38
N LEU A 84 11.31 -47.05 3.78
CA LEU A 84 12.09 -46.45 2.69
C LEU A 84 11.29 -46.19 1.40
N SER A 85 10.31 -47.05 1.07
CA SER A 85 9.43 -46.86 -0.09
C SER A 85 8.46 -45.70 0.13
N GLN A 86 7.83 -45.65 1.31
CA GLN A 86 6.85 -44.64 1.72
C GLN A 86 7.47 -43.24 1.79
N ILE A 87 8.66 -43.11 2.38
CA ILE A 87 9.42 -41.84 2.44
C ILE A 87 9.74 -41.33 1.02
N ARG A 88 10.10 -42.22 0.09
CA ARG A 88 10.39 -41.86 -1.31
C ARG A 88 9.14 -41.38 -2.05
N GLU A 89 8.01 -42.07 -1.89
CA GLU A 89 6.73 -41.69 -2.51
C GLU A 89 6.21 -40.34 -1.97
N LEU A 90 6.33 -40.12 -0.66
CA LEU A 90 6.00 -38.86 -0.02
C LEU A 90 6.89 -37.70 -0.54
N ALA A 91 8.20 -37.94 -0.68
CA ALA A 91 9.13 -36.94 -1.22
C ALA A 91 8.81 -36.55 -2.67
N PHE A 92 8.42 -37.51 -3.52
CA PHE A 92 7.93 -37.20 -4.88
C PHE A 92 6.63 -36.40 -4.85
N THR A 93 5.71 -36.70 -3.92
CA THR A 93 4.44 -35.96 -3.78
C THR A 93 4.68 -34.50 -3.39
N PHE A 94 5.56 -34.23 -2.42
CA PHE A 94 5.99 -32.86 -2.08
C PHE A 94 6.65 -32.14 -3.27
N LEU A 95 7.49 -32.83 -4.05
CA LEU A 95 8.14 -32.26 -5.23
C LEU A 95 7.11 -31.85 -6.30
N ILE A 96 6.12 -32.70 -6.58
CA ILE A 96 5.04 -32.41 -7.54
C ILE A 96 4.22 -31.20 -7.09
N VAL A 97 3.84 -31.12 -5.80
CA VAL A 97 3.11 -29.96 -5.25
C VAL A 97 3.97 -28.68 -5.32
N GLY A 98 5.28 -28.77 -5.10
CA GLY A 98 6.21 -27.64 -5.25
C GLY A 98 6.31 -27.12 -6.68
N VAL A 99 6.41 -28.01 -7.68
CA VAL A 99 6.41 -27.64 -9.11
C VAL A 99 5.06 -27.03 -9.51
N TYR A 100 3.95 -27.63 -9.08
CA TYR A 100 2.60 -27.08 -9.29
C TYR A 100 2.47 -25.65 -8.73
N ALA A 101 2.89 -25.42 -7.49
CA ALA A 101 2.83 -24.10 -6.85
C ALA A 101 3.68 -23.06 -7.61
N LEU A 102 4.89 -23.43 -8.05
CA LEU A 102 5.76 -22.57 -8.86
C LEU A 102 5.09 -22.18 -10.19
N VAL A 103 4.52 -23.15 -10.91
CA VAL A 103 3.83 -22.92 -12.19
C VAL A 103 2.58 -22.06 -11.99
N CYS A 104 1.73 -22.33 -11.00
CA CYS A 104 0.54 -21.52 -10.74
C CYS A 104 0.89 -20.09 -10.30
N ALA A 105 1.86 -19.91 -9.39
CA ALA A 105 2.28 -18.59 -8.91
C ALA A 105 2.93 -17.73 -10.00
N THR A 106 3.73 -18.33 -10.89
CA THR A 106 4.36 -17.62 -12.01
C THR A 106 3.33 -17.22 -13.07
N ILE A 107 2.45 -18.15 -13.49
CA ILE A 107 1.36 -17.86 -14.43
C ILE A 107 0.46 -16.76 -13.89
N GLN A 108 -0.01 -16.88 -12.64
CA GLN A 108 -0.85 -15.88 -11.98
C GLN A 108 -0.18 -14.50 -11.96
N SER A 109 1.08 -14.42 -11.51
CA SER A 109 1.81 -13.15 -11.38
C SER A 109 2.04 -12.47 -12.73
N PHE A 110 2.45 -13.23 -13.75
CA PHE A 110 2.66 -12.74 -15.11
C PHE A 110 1.34 -12.24 -15.73
N CYS A 111 0.27 -13.00 -15.54
CA CYS A 111 -1.06 -12.70 -16.06
C CYS A 111 -1.63 -11.37 -15.49
N PHE A 112 -1.61 -11.19 -14.17
CA PHE A 112 -2.09 -9.94 -13.56
C PHE A 112 -1.21 -8.72 -13.88
N GLU A 113 0.12 -8.87 -13.95
CA GLU A 113 0.98 -7.73 -14.31
C GLU A 113 0.78 -7.31 -15.78
N LEU A 114 0.53 -8.25 -16.70
CA LEU A 114 0.22 -7.94 -18.10
C LEU A 114 -1.16 -7.28 -18.27
N VAL A 115 -2.18 -7.74 -17.54
CA VAL A 115 -3.49 -7.04 -17.45
C VAL A 115 -3.29 -5.60 -16.95
N ALA A 116 -2.53 -5.42 -15.87
CA ALA A 116 -2.30 -4.11 -15.27
C ALA A 116 -1.45 -3.18 -16.14
N TYR A 117 -0.53 -3.72 -16.94
CA TYR A 117 0.21 -2.97 -17.96
C TYR A 117 -0.75 -2.39 -19.01
N HIS A 118 -1.58 -3.23 -19.64
CA HIS A 118 -2.55 -2.77 -20.65
C HIS A 118 -3.59 -1.81 -20.07
N ALA A 119 -4.16 -2.11 -18.90
CA ALA A 119 -5.11 -1.22 -18.25
C ALA A 119 -4.47 0.13 -17.87
N SER A 120 -3.19 0.15 -17.46
CA SER A 120 -2.44 1.39 -17.20
C SER A 120 -2.07 2.17 -18.46
N GLN A 121 -1.94 1.52 -19.62
CA GLN A 121 -1.78 2.20 -20.91
C GLN A 121 -3.10 2.84 -21.35
N ASN A 122 -4.19 2.07 -21.35
CA ASN A 122 -5.52 2.56 -21.70
C ASN A 122 -5.97 3.72 -20.79
N PHE A 123 -5.76 3.62 -19.47
CA PHE A 123 -6.02 4.72 -18.54
C PHE A 123 -5.30 6.03 -18.96
N ARG A 124 -4.03 5.96 -19.37
CA ARG A 124 -3.29 7.14 -19.83
C ARG A 124 -3.84 7.71 -21.13
N LEU A 125 -4.18 6.85 -22.10
CA LEU A 125 -4.74 7.25 -23.39
C LEU A 125 -6.11 7.91 -23.24
N GLN A 126 -7.02 7.29 -22.48
CA GLN A 126 -8.35 7.85 -22.21
C GLN A 126 -8.28 9.14 -21.39
N TRP A 127 -7.41 9.19 -20.37
CA TRP A 127 -7.21 10.40 -19.58
C TRP A 127 -6.66 11.56 -20.44
N PHE A 128 -5.70 11.30 -21.32
CA PHE A 128 -5.14 12.31 -22.22
C PHE A 128 -6.17 12.77 -23.28
N GLY A 129 -6.94 11.83 -23.84
CA GLY A 129 -8.05 12.15 -24.75
C GLY A 129 -9.19 12.91 -24.09
N ALA A 130 -9.40 12.73 -22.78
CA ALA A 130 -10.33 13.55 -22.00
C ALA A 130 -9.77 14.96 -21.75
N LEU A 131 -8.48 15.09 -21.40
CA LEU A 131 -7.83 16.41 -21.24
C LEU A 131 -7.91 17.22 -22.54
N LEU A 132 -7.64 16.62 -23.71
CA LEU A 132 -7.72 17.29 -25.01
C LEU A 132 -9.14 17.67 -25.46
N ARG A 133 -10.18 17.22 -24.74
CA ARG A 133 -11.59 17.56 -25.00
C ARG A 133 -12.16 18.64 -24.06
N GLN A 134 -11.31 19.20 -23.21
CA GLN A 134 -11.71 20.15 -22.16
C GLN A 134 -11.62 21.60 -22.67
N ASP A 135 -12.60 22.44 -22.30
CA ASP A 135 -12.66 23.84 -22.74
C ASP A 135 -11.52 24.73 -22.21
N ALA A 136 -11.21 25.81 -22.94
CA ALA A 136 -10.18 26.79 -22.56
C ALA A 136 -10.33 27.31 -21.12
N ALA A 137 -11.55 27.61 -20.69
CA ALA A 137 -11.85 28.10 -19.34
C ALA A 137 -11.47 27.14 -18.20
N PHE A 138 -11.26 25.85 -18.48
CA PHE A 138 -10.69 24.91 -17.52
C PHE A 138 -9.17 25.13 -17.36
N PHE A 139 -8.46 25.35 -18.46
CA PHE A 139 -7.00 25.59 -18.44
C PHE A 139 -6.65 26.96 -17.84
N ASP A 140 -7.55 27.94 -17.88
CA ASP A 140 -7.42 29.21 -17.16
C ASP A 140 -7.56 29.06 -15.63
N VAL A 141 -8.38 28.10 -15.17
CA VAL A 141 -8.66 27.85 -13.74
C VAL A 141 -7.70 26.85 -13.10
N TYR A 142 -7.14 25.92 -13.87
CA TYR A 142 -6.34 24.80 -13.37
C TYR A 142 -4.94 24.74 -13.99
N ASP A 143 -3.91 24.62 -13.14
CA ASP A 143 -2.52 24.38 -13.54
C ASP A 143 -2.37 23.12 -14.40
N VAL A 144 -2.26 23.34 -15.71
CA VAL A 144 -2.13 22.30 -16.74
C VAL A 144 -0.85 21.48 -16.55
N GLY A 145 0.24 22.11 -16.12
CA GLY A 145 1.53 21.46 -15.88
C GLY A 145 1.47 20.53 -14.67
N GLY A 146 0.94 21.03 -13.55
CA GLY A 146 0.71 20.25 -12.33
C GLY A 146 -0.31 19.12 -12.52
N ILE A 147 -1.32 19.30 -13.39
CA ILE A 147 -2.26 18.24 -13.77
C ILE A 147 -1.54 17.17 -14.61
N ALA A 148 -0.83 17.56 -15.68
CA ALA A 148 -0.09 16.62 -16.53
C ALA A 148 0.99 15.83 -15.75
N ALA A 149 1.68 16.47 -14.80
CA ALA A 149 2.67 15.84 -13.94
C ALA A 149 2.07 14.75 -13.02
N GLN A 150 0.78 14.83 -12.67
CA GLN A 150 0.11 13.86 -11.79
C GLN A 150 -0.35 12.58 -12.51
N VAL A 151 -0.45 12.59 -13.84
CA VAL A 151 -0.94 11.46 -14.65
C VAL A 151 -0.06 10.22 -14.51
N GLY A 152 1.26 10.39 -14.71
CA GLY A 152 2.25 9.32 -14.60
C GLY A 152 2.21 8.62 -13.23
N PRO A 153 2.30 9.36 -12.11
CA PRO A 153 2.12 8.85 -10.76
C PRO A 153 0.78 8.15 -10.52
N ASN A 154 -0.35 8.75 -10.95
CA ASN A 154 -1.68 8.17 -10.70
C ASN A 154 -1.92 6.90 -11.52
N ALA A 155 -1.51 6.86 -12.79
CA ALA A 155 -1.52 5.63 -13.59
C ALA A 155 -0.62 4.54 -12.98
N ASN A 156 0.55 4.90 -12.43
CA ASN A 156 1.44 3.93 -11.79
C ASN A 156 0.88 3.42 -10.44
N ARG A 157 0.11 4.24 -9.71
CA ARG A 157 -0.66 3.80 -8.52
C ARG A 157 -1.75 2.81 -8.93
N TYR A 158 -2.52 3.11 -9.98
CA TYR A 158 -3.52 2.21 -10.55
C TYR A 158 -2.91 0.86 -10.95
N ARG A 159 -1.80 0.87 -11.71
CA ARG A 159 -1.07 -0.34 -12.09
C ARG A 159 -0.63 -1.17 -10.89
N ARG A 160 -0.06 -0.54 -9.86
CA ARG A 160 0.36 -1.23 -8.62
C ARG A 160 -0.81 -1.88 -7.87
N GLY A 161 -2.01 -1.32 -7.97
CA GLY A 161 -3.23 -1.91 -7.40
C GLY A 161 -3.73 -3.11 -8.21
N MET A 162 -3.87 -2.96 -9.53
CA MET A 162 -4.44 -3.98 -10.42
C MET A 162 -3.47 -5.09 -10.84
N GLY A 163 -2.16 -4.90 -10.67
CA GLY A 163 -1.13 -5.89 -10.98
C GLY A 163 -1.02 -6.99 -9.93
N ARG A 164 0.20 -7.45 -9.67
CA ARG A 164 0.50 -8.58 -8.76
C ARG A 164 -0.22 -8.52 -7.40
N LYS A 165 -0.52 -7.33 -6.86
CA LYS A 165 -1.25 -7.13 -5.60
C LYS A 165 -2.74 -7.50 -5.64
N PHE A 166 -3.42 -7.36 -6.78
CA PHE A 166 -4.78 -7.88 -6.92
C PHE A 166 -4.77 -9.42 -6.92
N GLY A 167 -3.80 -10.01 -7.61
CA GLY A 167 -3.57 -11.46 -7.61
C GLY A 167 -3.34 -12.03 -6.21
N GLU A 168 -2.44 -11.43 -5.42
CA GLU A 168 -2.25 -11.78 -4.00
C GLU A 168 -3.59 -11.76 -3.22
N GLY A 169 -4.44 -10.76 -3.44
CA GLY A 169 -5.76 -10.66 -2.80
C GLY A 169 -6.67 -11.84 -3.12
N VAL A 170 -6.78 -12.21 -4.41
CA VAL A 170 -7.56 -13.40 -4.85
C VAL A 170 -6.97 -14.69 -4.26
N GLN A 171 -5.64 -14.81 -4.20
CA GLN A 171 -4.97 -15.95 -3.59
C GLN A 171 -5.32 -16.05 -2.10
N PHE A 172 -5.13 -14.99 -1.31
CA PHE A 172 -5.38 -15.02 0.14
C PHE A 172 -6.85 -15.26 0.50
N LEU A 173 -7.80 -14.71 -0.28
CA LEU A 173 -9.22 -15.02 -0.12
C LEU A 173 -9.50 -16.52 -0.36
N THR A 174 -8.91 -17.10 -1.41
CA THR A 174 -9.04 -18.53 -1.70
C THR A 174 -8.39 -19.39 -0.62
N THR A 175 -7.18 -19.03 -0.16
CA THR A 175 -6.48 -19.70 0.95
C THR A 175 -7.31 -19.68 2.23
N GLY A 176 -7.95 -18.55 2.56
CA GLY A 176 -8.81 -18.42 3.73
C GLY A 176 -10.05 -19.30 3.65
N ILE A 177 -10.79 -19.24 2.53
CA ILE A 177 -12.00 -20.04 2.33
C ILE A 177 -11.66 -21.55 2.30
N GLY A 178 -10.63 -21.94 1.54
CA GLY A 178 -10.18 -23.32 1.44
C GLY A 178 -9.63 -23.88 2.75
N GLY A 179 -8.88 -23.07 3.51
CA GLY A 179 -8.34 -23.46 4.82
C GLY A 179 -9.43 -23.64 5.88
N ILE A 180 -10.43 -22.75 5.92
CA ILE A 180 -11.59 -22.89 6.80
C ILE A 180 -12.43 -24.12 6.40
N GLY A 181 -12.69 -24.31 5.11
CA GLY A 181 -13.40 -25.50 4.60
C GLY A 181 -12.69 -26.82 4.96
N PHE A 182 -11.37 -26.86 4.80
CA PHE A 182 -10.55 -28.01 5.19
C PHE A 182 -10.60 -28.27 6.71
N ALA A 183 -10.50 -27.23 7.54
CA ALA A 183 -10.60 -27.37 9.00
C ALA A 183 -11.96 -27.96 9.43
N PHE A 184 -13.07 -27.50 8.84
CA PHE A 184 -14.39 -28.07 9.10
C PHE A 184 -14.54 -29.52 8.62
N PHE A 185 -13.91 -29.88 7.49
CA PHE A 185 -13.91 -31.25 6.96
C PHE A 185 -13.18 -32.24 7.89
N VAL A 186 -12.06 -31.84 8.48
CA VAL A 186 -11.28 -32.71 9.39
C VAL A 186 -11.92 -32.81 10.77
N SER A 187 -12.27 -31.70 11.42
CA SER A 187 -12.92 -31.73 12.74
C SER A 187 -13.60 -30.40 13.08
N TRP A 188 -14.93 -30.39 13.01
CA TRP A 188 -15.76 -29.25 13.40
C TRP A 188 -15.45 -28.72 14.82
N ARG A 189 -15.10 -29.61 15.77
CA ARG A 189 -14.76 -29.24 17.15
C ARG A 189 -13.48 -28.40 17.22
N ILE A 190 -12.47 -28.72 16.41
CA ILE A 190 -11.21 -27.96 16.34
C ILE A 190 -11.42 -26.67 15.54
N ALA A 191 -12.17 -26.74 14.44
CA ALA A 191 -12.49 -25.60 13.59
C ALA A 191 -13.12 -24.43 14.36
N PHE A 192 -14.10 -24.71 15.24
CA PHE A 192 -14.71 -23.67 16.09
C PHE A 192 -13.72 -23.03 17.07
N VAL A 193 -12.81 -23.80 17.68
CA VAL A 193 -11.79 -23.24 18.59
C VAL A 193 -10.86 -22.30 17.85
N VAL A 194 -10.39 -22.68 16.66
CA VAL A 194 -9.57 -21.81 15.80
C VAL A 194 -10.34 -20.56 15.37
N LEU A 195 -11.62 -20.70 15.00
CA LEU A 195 -12.48 -19.59 14.59
C LEU A 195 -12.66 -18.54 15.70
N CYS A 196 -12.69 -18.95 16.98
CA CYS A 196 -12.71 -18.04 18.12
C CYS A 196 -11.38 -17.29 18.35
N VAL A 197 -10.24 -17.85 17.93
CA VAL A 197 -8.90 -17.23 18.08
C VAL A 197 -8.62 -16.21 16.96
N ILE A 198 -9.11 -16.45 15.73
CA ILE A 198 -8.95 -15.55 14.58
C ILE A 198 -9.31 -14.07 14.89
N PRO A 199 -10.47 -13.72 15.49
CA PRO A 199 -10.79 -12.31 15.78
C PRO A 199 -9.85 -11.69 16.82
N PHE A 200 -9.38 -12.45 17.82
CA PHE A 200 -8.43 -11.95 18.82
C PHE A 200 -7.09 -11.58 18.18
N VAL A 201 -6.54 -12.48 17.35
CA VAL A 201 -5.32 -12.22 16.56
C VAL A 201 -5.54 -11.05 15.58
N SER A 202 -6.73 -10.94 14.98
CA SER A 202 -7.07 -9.85 14.07
C SER A 202 -7.08 -8.48 14.77
N VAL A 203 -7.59 -8.38 16.00
CA VAL A 203 -7.56 -7.14 16.79
C VAL A 203 -6.12 -6.72 17.11
N ALA A 204 -5.26 -7.65 17.51
CA ALA A 204 -3.84 -7.38 17.74
C ALA A 204 -3.14 -6.90 16.45
N ALA A 205 -3.36 -7.59 15.33
CA ALA A 205 -2.81 -7.20 14.03
C ALA A 205 -3.29 -5.81 13.57
N LEU A 206 -4.58 -5.49 13.76
CA LEU A 206 -5.13 -4.16 13.46
C LEU A 206 -4.49 -3.08 14.33
N MET A 207 -4.24 -3.35 15.61
CA MET A 207 -3.54 -2.41 16.50
C MET A 207 -2.11 -2.11 16.00
N VAL A 208 -1.35 -3.16 15.62
CA VAL A 208 -0.01 -3.01 15.04
C VAL A 208 -0.05 -2.24 13.71
N VAL A 209 -1.04 -2.48 12.85
CA VAL A 209 -1.24 -1.74 11.59
C VAL A 209 -1.56 -0.27 11.84
N GLN A 210 -2.45 0.05 12.79
CA GLN A 210 -2.77 1.43 13.16
C GLN A 210 -1.56 2.16 13.75
N LEU A 211 -0.81 1.50 14.65
CA LEU A 211 0.43 2.04 15.20
C LEU A 211 1.43 2.34 14.08
N ASN A 212 1.63 1.43 13.13
CA ASN A 212 2.50 1.61 11.96
C ASN A 212 2.11 2.81 11.09
N GLN A 213 0.81 2.97 10.76
CA GLN A 213 0.34 4.13 9.99
C GLN A 213 0.57 5.45 10.74
N GLN A 214 0.38 5.47 12.07
CA GLN A 214 0.62 6.67 12.87
C GLN A 214 2.10 7.08 12.92
N LYS A 215 3.07 6.15 12.79
CA LYS A 215 4.52 6.48 12.83
C LYS A 215 4.88 7.44 11.70
N GLY A 216 4.54 7.08 10.46
CA GLY A 216 4.86 7.91 9.29
C GLY A 216 4.22 9.30 9.36
N ALA A 217 2.97 9.39 9.81
CA ALA A 217 2.27 10.66 9.99
C ALA A 217 2.90 11.54 11.09
N ARG A 218 3.24 10.95 12.26
CA ARG A 218 3.86 11.67 13.38
C ARG A 218 5.30 12.09 13.07
N ALA A 219 6.13 11.18 12.55
CA ALA A 219 7.50 11.47 12.14
C ALA A 219 7.55 12.59 11.08
N SER A 220 6.69 12.52 10.04
CA SER A 220 6.57 13.60 9.05
C SER A 220 6.10 14.92 9.68
N LYS A 221 5.19 14.89 10.67
CA LYS A 221 4.75 16.10 11.38
C LYS A 221 5.87 16.74 12.20
N SER A 222 6.67 15.94 12.92
CA SER A 222 7.75 16.43 13.78
C SER A 222 8.93 16.96 12.94
N TYR A 223 9.37 16.19 11.95
CA TYR A 223 10.48 16.59 11.05
C TYR A 223 10.18 17.87 10.26
N LYS A 224 8.90 18.18 9.95
CA LYS A 224 8.52 19.44 9.29
C LYS A 224 9.00 20.68 10.04
N ARG A 225 9.13 20.65 11.38
CA ARG A 225 9.67 21.80 12.15
C ARG A 225 11.15 22.03 11.83
N ALA A 226 11.97 20.99 11.90
CA ALA A 226 13.38 21.06 11.52
C ALA A 226 13.55 21.44 10.04
N GLY A 227 12.72 20.86 9.16
CA GLY A 227 12.69 21.18 7.73
C GLY A 227 12.35 22.64 7.44
N SER A 228 11.38 23.25 8.16
CA SER A 228 11.06 24.66 7.99
C SER A 228 12.18 25.58 8.48
N VAL A 229 12.82 25.27 9.62
CA VAL A 229 13.96 26.06 10.12
C VAL A 229 15.13 26.01 9.13
N ALA A 230 15.46 24.83 8.60
CA ALA A 230 16.49 24.68 7.57
C ALA A 230 16.13 25.44 6.28
N TYR A 231 14.89 25.32 5.79
CA TYR A 231 14.43 26.00 4.59
C TYR A 231 14.51 27.53 4.73
N SER A 232 14.02 28.10 5.84
CA SER A 232 14.12 29.54 6.10
C SER A 232 15.58 30.00 6.24
N SER A 233 16.45 29.20 6.89
CA SER A 233 17.88 29.52 7.03
C SER A 233 18.61 29.59 5.68
N VAL A 234 18.35 28.63 4.79
CA VAL A 234 18.96 28.57 3.45
C VAL A 234 18.36 29.63 2.52
N SER A 235 17.02 29.80 2.52
CA SER A 235 16.35 30.76 1.65
C SER A 235 16.64 32.22 2.01
N ALA A 236 17.00 32.52 3.26
CA ALA A 236 17.38 33.84 3.74
C ALA A 236 18.88 33.97 4.05
N ILE A 237 19.74 33.10 3.48
CA ILE A 237 21.15 32.95 3.88
C ILE A 237 21.94 34.25 3.89
N LYS A 238 21.70 35.17 2.94
CA LYS A 238 22.34 36.50 2.89
C LYS A 238 22.01 37.33 4.14
N THR A 239 20.75 37.31 4.59
CA THR A 239 20.27 38.01 5.79
C THR A 239 20.77 37.35 7.07
N VAL A 240 20.83 36.02 7.11
CA VAL A 240 21.40 35.27 8.25
C VAL A 240 22.89 35.57 8.42
N LEU A 241 23.64 35.72 7.32
CA LEU A 241 25.04 36.13 7.33
C LEU A 241 25.21 37.60 7.72
N SER A 242 24.44 38.53 7.16
CA SER A 242 24.57 39.96 7.48
C SER A 242 24.20 40.32 8.92
N LEU A 243 23.33 39.52 9.56
CA LEU A 243 22.98 39.66 10.99
C LEU A 243 23.87 38.78 11.91
N ASN A 244 24.83 38.04 11.37
CA ASN A 244 25.64 37.05 12.10
C ASN A 244 24.78 36.04 12.92
N ALA A 245 23.58 35.73 12.41
CA ALA A 245 22.57 34.93 13.13
C ALA A 245 22.75 33.41 12.97
N VAL A 246 23.81 32.97 12.27
CA VAL A 246 24.16 31.57 12.01
C VAL A 246 24.10 30.68 13.27
N PRO A 247 24.76 30.99 14.40
CA PRO A 247 24.71 30.13 15.59
C PRO A 247 23.29 30.01 16.19
N THR A 248 22.47 31.06 16.09
CA THR A 248 21.08 31.05 16.57
C THR A 248 20.22 30.12 15.72
N MET A 249 20.33 30.17 14.39
CA MET A 249 19.59 29.28 13.49
C MET A 249 20.05 27.82 13.64
N LEU A 250 21.35 27.58 13.81
CA LEU A 250 21.93 26.25 14.04
C LEU A 250 21.43 25.66 15.38
N LYS A 251 21.35 26.46 16.44
CA LYS A 251 20.75 26.05 17.74
C LYS A 251 19.26 25.69 17.59
N GLN A 252 18.48 26.49 16.87
CA GLN A 252 17.06 26.18 16.60
C GLN A 252 16.88 24.89 15.79
N TYR A 253 17.73 24.66 14.78
CA TYR A 253 17.70 23.42 14.01
C TYR A 253 18.05 22.20 14.87
N SER A 254 19.10 22.30 15.69
CA SER A 254 19.51 21.24 16.63
C SER A 254 18.42 20.88 17.63
N GLN A 255 17.72 21.87 18.19
CA GLN A 255 16.57 21.63 19.05
C GLN A 255 15.44 20.91 18.30
N ALA A 256 15.09 21.37 17.09
CA ALA A 256 14.00 20.79 16.32
C ALA A 256 14.30 19.36 15.82
N THR A 257 15.56 19.00 15.57
CA THR A 257 15.94 17.61 15.26
C THR A 257 15.98 16.72 16.51
N GLN A 258 16.39 17.25 17.67
CA GLN A 258 16.35 16.52 18.95
C GLN A 258 14.90 16.23 19.41
N GLU A 259 13.99 17.19 19.25
CA GLU A 259 12.54 16.98 19.44
C GLU A 259 12.02 15.85 18.55
N ALA A 260 12.34 15.88 17.25
CA ALA A 260 11.91 14.86 16.28
C ALA A 260 12.51 13.47 16.57
N PHE A 261 13.74 13.40 17.09
CA PHE A 261 14.37 12.14 17.52
C PHE A 261 13.67 11.54 18.75
N ALA A 262 13.37 12.34 19.76
CA ALA A 262 12.65 11.89 20.95
C ALA A 262 11.24 11.36 20.61
N ASP A 263 10.51 12.08 19.75
CA ASP A 263 9.22 11.65 19.19
C ASP A 263 9.34 10.25 18.54
N ALA A 264 10.34 10.06 17.68
CA ALA A 264 10.57 8.82 16.95
C ALA A 264 10.92 7.63 17.89
N VAL A 265 11.82 7.83 18.86
CA VAL A 265 12.20 6.80 19.84
C VAL A 265 11.01 6.37 20.69
N SER A 266 10.15 7.32 21.12
CA SER A 266 8.94 7.01 21.90
C SER A 266 7.95 6.09 21.16
N ILE A 267 7.96 6.14 19.83
CA ILE A 267 7.11 5.35 18.93
C ILE A 267 7.75 3.98 18.63
N LEU A 268 9.08 3.90 18.56
CA LEU A 268 9.81 2.64 18.41
C LEU A 268 9.69 1.76 19.65
N LEU A 269 9.78 2.33 20.86
CA LEU A 269 9.51 1.61 22.11
C LEU A 269 8.09 1.02 22.15
N LYS A 270 7.09 1.80 21.70
CA LYS A 270 5.69 1.32 21.59
C LYS A 270 5.47 0.30 20.48
N GLN A 271 6.43 0.11 19.57
CA GLN A 271 6.44 -1.03 18.64
C GLN A 271 7.08 -2.26 19.28
N GLY A 272 8.26 -2.11 19.89
CA GLY A 272 9.00 -3.23 20.50
C GLY A 272 8.31 -3.85 21.72
N LEU A 273 7.38 -3.14 22.35
CA LEU A 273 6.51 -3.66 23.41
C LEU A 273 5.22 -4.33 22.88
N ALA A 274 4.91 -4.16 21.59
CA ALA A 274 3.66 -4.61 20.96
C ALA A 274 3.88 -5.67 19.84
N ASN A 275 5.06 -6.29 19.79
CA ASN A 275 5.50 -7.23 18.76
C ASN A 275 6.43 -8.30 19.36
#